data_AF-A0A7W0SX15-F1
#
_entry.id   AF-A0A7W0SX15-F1
#
_cell.length_a   1.000
_cell.length_b   1.000
_cell.length_c   1.000
_cell.angle_alpha   90.00
_cell.angle_beta   90.00
_cell.angle_gamma   90.00
#
_symmetry.space_group_name_H-M   'P 1'
#
loop_
_entity.id
_entity.type
_entity.pdbx_description
1 polymer ?
#
loop_
_entity_poly.entity_id
_entity_poly.type
_entity_poly.pdbx_seq_one_letter_code
_entity_poly.pdbx_strand_id
1 'polypeptide(L)'
;MPRYSAGATGPGARASEVVDAARRFHAALAGIRCPDLLATRTHRWALVDRIAWGDACADLGPVGRRLMASREPLHLQRQLAYCDLDGNVLLHDSAPPAVIDLSLYWRPAPYADVEDAPEHVGERTPIRAYEQLADLLVRP
;
A
#
# COMPACT_ATOMS: atom_id res chain seq x y z
N MET A 1 13.76 -21.40 -20.44
CA MET A 1 14.74 -20.32 -20.23
C MET A 1 13.99 -19.09 -19.72
N PRO A 2 14.40 -18.46 -18.61
CA PRO A 2 13.82 -17.20 -18.19
C PRO A 2 14.12 -16.12 -19.24
N ARG A 3 13.10 -15.34 -19.64
CA ARG A 3 13.23 -14.23 -20.58
C ARG A 3 13.34 -12.95 -19.75
N TYR A 4 14.49 -12.28 -19.81
CA TYR A 4 14.69 -11.00 -19.13
C TYR A 4 14.33 -9.86 -20.09
N SER A 5 13.65 -8.83 -19.58
CA SER A 5 13.34 -7.59 -20.31
C SER A 5 13.84 -6.40 -19.48
N ALA A 6 14.41 -5.39 -20.14
CA ALA A 6 14.93 -4.20 -19.45
C ALA A 6 13.77 -3.32 -18.98
N GLY A 7 13.70 -2.97 -17.70
CA GLY A 7 12.67 -2.07 -17.17
C GLY A 7 13.26 -0.95 -16.33
N ALA A 8 12.57 0.19 -16.28
CA ALA A 8 12.86 1.28 -15.35
C ALA A 8 11.79 1.32 -14.25
N THR A 9 12.19 1.77 -13.05
CA THR A 9 11.32 1.92 -11.87
C THR A 9 11.13 3.39 -11.52
N GLY A 10 9.97 3.75 -10.95
CA GLY A 10 9.70 5.05 -10.34
C GLY A 10 8.83 6.03 -11.17
N PRO A 11 8.21 7.04 -10.51
CA PRO A 11 7.26 7.97 -11.11
C PRO A 11 8.04 9.12 -11.75
N GLY A 12 8.76 8.81 -12.82
CA GLY A 12 9.25 9.84 -13.75
C GLY A 12 8.11 10.39 -14.61
N ALA A 13 8.39 10.74 -15.85
CA ALA A 13 7.36 11.17 -16.83
C ALA A 13 6.25 10.14 -17.13
N ARG A 14 6.27 8.95 -16.51
CA ARG A 14 5.37 7.81 -16.75
C ARG A 14 4.54 7.44 -15.51
N ALA A 15 4.35 8.36 -14.56
CA ALA A 15 3.56 8.12 -13.34
C ALA A 15 2.13 7.62 -13.63
N SER A 16 1.47 8.15 -14.66
CA SER A 16 0.14 7.72 -15.07
C SER A 16 0.07 6.24 -15.48
N GLU A 17 1.14 5.70 -16.09
CA GLU A 17 1.19 4.28 -16.47
C GLU A 17 1.31 3.36 -15.25
N VAL A 18 2.00 3.83 -14.19
CA VAL A 18 2.08 3.12 -12.91
C VAL A 18 0.71 3.07 -12.25
N VAL A 19 0.00 4.21 -12.23
CA VAL A 19 -1.36 4.30 -11.66
C VAL A 19 -2.36 3.46 -12.43
N ASP A 20 -2.30 3.48 -13.77
CA ASP A 20 -3.15 2.65 -14.61
C ASP A 20 -2.88 1.15 -14.40
N ALA A 21 -1.61 0.76 -14.23
CA ALA A 21 -1.25 -0.61 -13.91
C ALA A 21 -1.80 -1.04 -12.54
N ALA A 22 -1.70 -0.17 -11.54
CA ALA A 22 -2.24 -0.39 -10.19
C ALA A 22 -3.76 -0.61 -10.22
N ARG A 23 -4.49 0.31 -10.86
CA ARG A 23 -5.95 0.24 -10.99
C ARG A 23 -6.41 -1.03 -11.69
N ARG A 24 -5.74 -1.43 -12.79
CA ARG A 24 -6.02 -2.69 -13.48
C ARG A 24 -5.72 -3.91 -12.60
N PHE A 25 -4.63 -3.85 -11.83
CA PHE A 25 -4.26 -4.91 -10.91
C PHE A 25 -5.29 -5.07 -9.79
N HIS A 26 -5.72 -3.99 -9.12
CA HIS A 26 -6.78 -4.06 -8.11
C HIS A 26 -8.11 -4.52 -8.70
N ALA A 27 -8.47 -4.07 -9.91
CA ALA A 27 -9.68 -4.55 -10.59
C ALA A 27 -9.63 -6.06 -10.84
N ALA A 28 -8.47 -6.62 -11.17
CA ALA A 28 -8.29 -8.06 -11.33
C ALA A 28 -8.35 -8.84 -10.00
N LEU A 29 -8.03 -8.19 -8.88
CA LEU A 29 -8.14 -8.76 -7.53
C LEU A 29 -9.55 -8.63 -6.94
N ALA A 30 -10.40 -7.79 -7.54
CA ALA A 30 -11.76 -7.58 -7.07
C ALA A 30 -12.56 -8.89 -7.04
N GLY A 31 -13.26 -9.13 -5.94
CA GLY A 31 -14.08 -10.34 -5.73
C GLY A 31 -13.31 -11.54 -5.17
N ILE A 32 -11.98 -11.49 -5.07
CA ILE A 32 -11.22 -12.49 -4.32
C ILE A 32 -11.53 -12.34 -2.82
N ARG A 33 -11.90 -13.44 -2.17
CA ARG A 33 -12.14 -13.46 -0.71
C ARG A 33 -10.84 -13.21 0.06
N CYS A 34 -10.93 -12.57 1.22
CA CYS A 34 -9.77 -12.35 2.10
C CYS A 34 -9.07 -13.67 2.41
N PRO A 35 -7.79 -13.85 2.04
CA PRO A 35 -7.05 -15.06 2.38
C PRO A 35 -6.76 -15.15 3.89
N ASP A 36 -6.90 -16.34 4.47
CA ASP A 36 -6.65 -16.58 5.90
C ASP A 36 -5.24 -16.14 6.34
N LEU A 37 -4.25 -16.23 5.44
CA LEU A 37 -2.89 -15.76 5.70
C LEU A 37 -2.84 -14.27 6.07
N LEU A 38 -3.65 -13.42 5.41
CA LEU A 38 -3.69 -11.99 5.71
C LEU A 38 -4.34 -11.71 7.07
N ALA A 39 -5.32 -12.53 7.45
CA ALA A 39 -5.97 -12.43 8.75
C ALA A 39 -5.06 -12.86 9.91
N THR A 40 -4.19 -13.84 9.68
CA THR A 40 -3.41 -14.53 10.74
C THR A 40 -1.96 -14.06 10.89
N ARG A 41 -1.39 -13.42 9.87
CA ARG A 41 0.01 -12.95 9.90
C ARG A 41 0.28 -11.99 11.07
N THR A 42 1.42 -12.16 11.74
CA THR A 42 1.82 -11.43 12.97
C THR A 42 3.10 -10.63 12.81
N HIS A 43 3.72 -10.61 11.63
CA HIS A 43 4.92 -9.80 11.40
C HIS A 43 4.65 -8.31 11.63
N ARG A 44 5.72 -7.55 11.91
CA ARG A 44 5.63 -6.11 12.27
C ARG A 44 4.72 -5.30 11.35
N TRP A 45 4.84 -5.48 10.04
CA TRP A 45 4.02 -4.75 9.06
C TRP A 45 2.52 -5.05 9.14
N ALA A 46 2.14 -6.29 9.50
CA ALA A 46 0.75 -6.65 9.69
C ALA A 46 0.16 -6.05 10.99
N LEU A 47 0.99 -5.91 12.03
CA LEU A 47 0.59 -5.23 13.26
C LEU A 47 0.39 -3.73 13.02
N VAL A 48 1.34 -3.09 12.34
CA VAL A 48 1.25 -1.67 11.95
C VAL A 48 -0.01 -1.43 11.13
N ASP A 49 -0.25 -2.24 10.11
CA ASP A 49 -1.46 -2.15 9.28
C ASP A 49 -2.74 -2.27 10.12
N ARG A 50 -2.84 -3.25 11.01
CA ARG A 50 -4.02 -3.35 11.89
C ARG A 50 -4.20 -2.13 12.78
N ILE A 51 -3.13 -1.60 13.36
CA ILE A 51 -3.19 -0.40 14.20
C ILE A 51 -3.59 0.84 13.39
N ALA A 52 -2.97 1.03 12.22
CA ALA A 52 -3.24 2.12 11.29
C ALA A 52 -4.70 2.15 10.82
N TRP A 53 -5.35 1.00 10.73
CA TRP A 53 -6.76 0.86 10.36
C TRP A 53 -7.72 0.67 11.54
N GLY A 54 -7.22 0.69 12.79
CA GLY A 54 -8.05 0.52 13.98
C GLY A 54 -8.57 -0.91 14.22
N ASP A 55 -8.05 -1.90 13.49
CA ASP A 55 -8.32 -3.32 13.72
C ASP A 55 -7.53 -3.88 14.94
N ALA A 56 -6.57 -3.11 15.48
CA ALA A 56 -5.83 -3.41 16.71
C ALA A 56 -5.41 -2.13 17.44
N CYS A 57 -5.02 -2.25 18.71
CA CYS A 57 -4.55 -1.14 19.55
C CYS A 57 -3.16 -1.43 20.14
N ALA A 58 -2.32 -0.40 20.22
CA ALA A 58 -1.05 -0.42 20.93
C ALA A 58 -0.79 0.95 21.56
N ASP A 59 0.01 1.00 22.63
CA ASP A 59 0.51 2.28 23.14
C ASP A 59 1.69 2.76 22.28
N LEU A 60 1.41 3.73 21.42
CA LEU A 60 2.40 4.31 20.50
C LEU A 60 3.07 5.58 21.07
N GLY A 61 2.86 5.86 22.35
CA GLY A 61 3.32 7.08 22.99
C GLY A 61 2.68 8.36 22.42
N PRO A 62 3.21 9.55 22.78
CA PRO A 62 2.61 10.83 22.41
C PRO A 62 2.60 11.10 20.90
N VAL A 63 3.66 10.71 20.19
CA VAL A 63 3.78 10.92 18.74
C VAL A 63 2.80 10.04 17.98
N GLY A 64 2.77 8.74 18.28
CA GLY A 64 1.83 7.84 17.63
C GLY A 64 0.38 8.22 17.92
N ARG A 65 0.05 8.63 19.14
CA ARG A 65 -1.30 9.13 19.47
C ARG A 65 -1.72 10.33 18.60
N ARG A 66 -0.81 11.28 18.35
CA ARG A 66 -1.07 12.42 17.46
C ARG A 66 -1.32 11.96 16.02
N LEU A 67 -0.51 11.03 15.52
CA LEU A 67 -0.69 10.45 14.18
C LEU A 67 -2.02 9.69 14.06
N MET A 68 -2.37 8.88 15.07
CA MET A 68 -3.65 8.16 15.07
C MET A 68 -4.86 9.10 15.11
N ALA A 69 -4.72 10.24 15.79
CA ALA A 69 -5.77 11.26 15.92
C ALA A 69 -5.94 12.11 14.65
N SER A 70 -4.95 12.18 13.77
CA SER A 70 -5.05 12.90 12.49
C SER A 70 -5.66 12.07 11.36
N ARG A 71 -6.11 10.84 11.64
CA ARG A 71 -6.74 9.98 10.64
C ARG A 71 -8.18 10.39 10.41
N GLU A 72 -8.61 10.32 9.17
CA GLU A 72 -10.02 10.36 8.80
C GLU A 72 -10.54 8.94 8.57
N PRO A 73 -11.74 8.58 9.07
CA PRO A 73 -12.35 7.29 8.79
C PRO A 73 -12.60 7.11 7.29
N LEU A 74 -12.13 6.00 6.72
CA LEU A 74 -12.41 5.63 5.33
C LEU A 74 -13.35 4.43 5.27
N HIS A 75 -14.59 4.69 4.86
CA HIS A 75 -15.67 3.69 4.77
C HIS A 75 -15.85 3.19 3.34
N LEU A 76 -14.83 2.53 2.80
CA LEU A 76 -14.86 1.90 1.49
C LEU A 76 -14.79 0.38 1.60
N GLN A 77 -15.28 -0.31 0.56
CA GLN A 77 -15.24 -1.76 0.47
C GLN A 77 -13.79 -2.25 0.55
N ARG A 78 -13.49 -3.14 1.51
CA ARG A 78 -12.17 -3.79 1.62
C ARG A 78 -12.04 -4.90 0.57
N GLN A 79 -10.87 -5.00 -0.05
CA GLN A 79 -10.49 -6.06 -0.97
C GLN A 79 -8.99 -6.38 -0.81
N LEU A 80 -8.45 -7.28 -1.63
CA LEU A 80 -7.01 -7.42 -1.77
C LEU A 80 -6.45 -6.15 -2.45
N ALA A 81 -5.71 -5.36 -1.68
CA ALA A 81 -5.05 -4.14 -2.15
C ALA A 81 -3.53 -4.33 -2.12
N TYR A 82 -2.87 -3.86 -3.18
CA TYR A 82 -1.42 -3.79 -3.26
C TYR A 82 -0.97 -2.38 -2.90
N CYS A 83 -0.18 -2.24 -1.83
CA CYS A 83 0.04 -0.96 -1.16
C CYS A 83 1.45 -0.36 -1.33
N ASP A 84 2.26 -0.88 -2.26
CA ASP A 84 3.67 -0.47 -2.43
C ASP A 84 4.00 -0.23 -3.91
N LEU A 85 3.26 0.69 -4.54
CA LEU A 85 3.32 0.91 -5.99
C LEU A 85 4.62 1.58 -6.47
N ASP A 86 5.25 2.36 -5.60
CA ASP A 86 6.45 3.11 -5.97
C ASP A 86 7.65 2.16 -6.11
N GLY A 87 8.37 2.28 -7.22
CA GLY A 87 9.51 1.41 -7.52
C GLY A 87 9.20 -0.03 -7.93
N ASN A 88 7.95 -0.51 -7.74
CA ASN A 88 7.58 -1.92 -7.96
C ASN A 88 6.66 -2.16 -9.16
N VAL A 89 6.59 -1.19 -10.07
CA VAL A 89 6.00 -1.37 -11.40
C VAL A 89 7.12 -1.25 -12.43
N LEU A 90 7.35 -2.33 -13.17
CA LEU A 90 8.31 -2.37 -14.26
C LEU A 90 7.65 -1.87 -15.54
N LEU A 91 8.23 -0.82 -16.11
CA LEU A 91 7.78 -0.23 -17.37
C LEU A 91 8.73 -0.65 -18.50
N HIS A 92 8.14 -0.92 -19.67
CA HIS A 92 8.85 -1.23 -20.90
C HIS A 92 8.15 -0.52 -22.07
N ASP A 93 8.87 -0.17 -23.13
CA ASP A 93 8.28 0.61 -24.24
C ASP A 93 7.38 -0.24 -25.15
N SER A 94 7.69 -1.53 -25.28
CA SER A 94 6.94 -2.48 -26.12
C SER A 94 6.25 -3.62 -25.37
N ALA A 95 6.17 -3.56 -24.04
CA ALA A 95 5.48 -4.58 -23.24
C ALA A 95 4.54 -3.94 -22.20
N PRO A 96 3.46 -4.63 -21.80
CA PRO A 96 2.58 -4.14 -20.73
C PRO A 96 3.36 -3.95 -19.41
N PRO A 97 2.94 -3.01 -18.55
CA PRO A 97 3.51 -2.86 -17.20
C PRO A 97 3.41 -4.17 -16.40
N ALA A 98 4.44 -4.48 -15.63
CA ALA A 98 4.46 -5.62 -14.73
C ALA A 98 4.54 -5.15 -13.27
N VAL A 99 3.59 -5.60 -12.44
CA VAL A 99 3.59 -5.38 -11.00
C VAL A 99 4.44 -6.48 -10.34
N ILE A 100 5.41 -6.08 -9.52
CA ILE A 100 6.32 -6.99 -8.80
C ILE A 100 6.25 -6.75 -7.30
N ASP A 101 7.01 -7.52 -6.52
CA ASP A 101 7.17 -7.37 -5.07
C ASP A 101 5.84 -7.13 -4.30
N LEU A 102 4.98 -8.16 -4.30
CA LEU A 102 3.60 -8.04 -3.85
C LEU A 102 3.46 -7.97 -2.32
N SER A 103 3.29 -6.74 -1.83
CA SER A 103 2.84 -6.40 -0.48
C SER A 103 1.32 -6.24 -0.41
N LEU A 104 0.60 -7.36 -0.27
CA LEU A 104 -0.87 -7.39 -0.24
C LEU A 104 -1.47 -7.18 1.16
N TYR A 105 -2.58 -6.46 1.22
CA TYR A 105 -3.36 -6.16 2.42
C TYR A 105 -4.86 -6.26 2.16
N TRP A 106 -5.67 -6.41 3.22
CA TRP A 106 -7.13 -6.44 3.10
C TRP A 106 -7.72 -5.05 3.39
N ARG A 107 -7.64 -4.16 2.40
CA ARG A 107 -7.93 -2.71 2.51
C ARG A 107 -8.68 -2.19 1.27
N PRO A 108 -9.28 -1.00 1.33
CA PRO A 108 -9.83 -0.36 0.14
C PRO A 108 -8.73 -0.10 -0.91
N ALA A 109 -8.97 -0.48 -2.16
CA ALA A 109 -8.03 -0.27 -3.26
C ALA A 109 -7.67 1.20 -3.49
N PRO A 110 -8.60 2.17 -3.48
CA PRO A 110 -8.26 3.58 -3.75
C PRO A 110 -7.28 4.20 -2.74
N TYR A 111 -7.15 3.63 -1.54
CA TYR A 111 -6.14 4.08 -0.58
C TYR A 111 -4.71 3.76 -1.02
N ALA A 112 -4.55 2.75 -1.88
CA ALA A 112 -3.26 2.36 -2.43
C ALA A 112 -2.92 3.12 -3.72
N ASP A 113 -3.88 3.77 -4.38
CA ASP A 113 -3.66 4.49 -5.64
C ASP A 113 -3.08 5.89 -5.34
N VAL A 114 -1.90 6.17 -5.91
CA VAL A 114 -1.11 7.38 -5.60
C VAL A 114 -1.72 8.67 -6.17
N GLU A 115 -2.78 8.59 -6.99
CA GLU A 115 -3.39 9.75 -7.67
C GLU A 115 -4.82 10.11 -7.22
N ASP A 116 -5.53 9.25 -6.46
CA ASP A 116 -6.89 9.56 -5.98
C ASP A 116 -6.94 9.94 -4.50
N ALA A 117 -5.79 10.12 -3.88
CA ALA A 117 -5.74 10.69 -2.56
C ALA A 117 -6.10 12.19 -2.70
N PRO A 118 -7.15 12.70 -2.02
CA PRO A 118 -7.55 14.10 -2.13
C PRO A 118 -6.32 14.99 -1.98
N GLU A 119 -6.26 16.15 -2.64
CA GLU A 119 -5.09 17.05 -2.82
C GLU A 119 -4.25 17.35 -1.55
N HIS A 120 -4.70 16.91 -0.38
CA HIS A 120 -4.06 17.00 0.93
C HIS A 120 -3.27 15.74 1.36
N VAL A 121 -3.26 14.66 0.57
CA VAL A 121 -2.51 13.42 0.87
C VAL A 121 -1.21 13.32 0.04
N GLY A 122 -1.10 14.08 -1.06
CA GLY A 122 0.08 14.11 -1.94
C GLY A 122 1.38 14.60 -1.30
N GLU A 123 1.33 15.23 -0.12
CA GLU A 123 2.52 15.60 0.67
C GLU A 123 2.75 14.70 1.89
N ARG A 124 1.87 13.72 2.12
CA ARG A 124 1.90 12.81 3.27
C ARG A 124 1.69 11.39 2.81
N THR A 125 2.70 10.86 2.12
CA THR A 125 2.76 9.46 1.69
C THR A 125 2.38 8.55 2.87
N PRO A 126 1.25 7.83 2.83
CA PRO A 126 0.83 6.99 3.95
C PRO A 126 1.88 5.92 4.26
N ILE A 127 2.66 5.50 3.27
CA ILE A 127 3.81 4.59 3.41
C ILE A 127 4.85 5.12 4.41
N ARG A 128 5.18 6.42 4.40
CA ARG A 128 6.13 7.00 5.37
C ARG A 128 5.56 7.04 6.79
N ALA A 129 4.26 7.27 6.94
CA ALA A 129 3.59 7.17 8.24
C ALA A 129 3.56 5.71 8.74
N TYR A 130 3.43 4.74 7.83
CA TYR A 130 3.53 3.30 8.11
C TYR A 130 4.94 2.90 8.56
N GLU A 131 5.98 3.37 7.88
CA GLU A 131 7.37 3.15 8.28
C GLU A 131 7.66 3.77 9.64
N GLN A 132 7.24 5.02 9.86
CA GLN A 132 7.39 5.69 11.16
C GLN A 132 6.63 4.96 12.27
N LEU A 133 5.43 4.46 12.01
CA LEU A 133 4.68 3.62 12.97
C LEU A 133 5.37 2.27 13.20
N ALA A 134 5.95 1.66 12.17
CA ALA A 134 6.71 0.43 12.28
C ALA A 134 7.95 0.62 13.15
N ASP A 135 8.69 1.71 12.97
CA ASP A 135 9.87 2.04 13.76
C ASP A 135 9.54 2.32 15.23
N LEU A 136 8.38 2.94 15.51
CA LEU A 136 7.90 3.16 16.87
C LEU A 136 7.56 1.85 17.60
N LEU A 137 7.03 0.85 16.90
CA LEU A 137 6.66 -0.46 17.46
C LEU A 137 7.85 -1.42 17.64
N VAL A 138 9.03 -1.07 17.12
CA VAL A 138 10.24 -1.90 17.14
C VAL A 138 11.23 -1.47 18.25
N ARG A 139 10.91 -0.46 19.06
CA ARG A 139 11.77 -0.14 20.22
C ARG A 139 11.72 -1.28 21.25
N PRO A 140 12.89 -1.74 21.75
CA PRO A 140 12.98 -2.82 22.74
C PRO A 140 12.32 -2.44 24.06
#